data_AF-A0A1Q5TXR9-F1
#
_entry.id   AF-A0A1Q5TXR9-F1
#
_cell.length_a   1.000
_cell.length_b   1.000
_cell.length_c   1.000
_cell.angle_alpha   90.00
_cell.angle_beta   90.00
_cell.angle_gamma   90.00
#
_symmetry.space_group_name_H-M   'P 1'
#
loop_
_entity.id
_entity.type
_entity.pdbx_description
1 polymer ?
#
loop_
_entity_poly.entity_id
_entity_poly.type
_entity_poly.pdbx_seq_one_letter_code
_entity_poly.pdbx_strand_id
1 'polypeptide(L)'
;MANLGIFPGLGPTRAEFDNNTILNAPNPDPLLGYAYGPIPNNNPGWKPTAYTTAIAAGNLRYDIKAADIAATPPPNPAVVLNKENTGVCDIVISPPSQMCGLVFPEGPALRRHIRNEYSGAVVNPSRRAKTQPEIIAGQNAIRRWVLEGGWRDASYLHKPGRGPDNGMVGHWASALERIARRRGPSVPGNPIPFVGFSAAAATGGGGNRDSGDSNSGHGADSGDSDGGDSGDSGDGDDGDSNRGGQA
;
A
#
# COMPACT_ATOMS: atom_id res chain seq x y z
N MET A 1 25.44 -1.38 8.15
CA MET A 1 24.87 -2.65 8.60
C MET A 1 24.65 -2.53 10.10
N ALA A 2 23.40 -2.47 10.54
CA ALA A 2 23.11 -2.39 11.98
C ALA A 2 23.35 -3.78 12.58
N ASN A 3 24.17 -3.82 13.63
CA ASN A 3 24.44 -5.00 14.43
C ASN A 3 23.13 -5.36 15.15
N LEU A 4 22.36 -6.30 14.57
CA LEU A 4 21.28 -6.97 15.28
C LEU A 4 21.96 -7.68 16.44
N GLY A 5 21.74 -7.25 17.69
CA GLY A 5 22.30 -7.87 18.90
C GLY A 5 21.82 -9.31 19.07
N ILE A 6 22.24 -10.19 18.18
CA ILE A 6 21.95 -11.61 18.13
C ILE A 6 22.89 -12.25 19.13
N PHE A 7 22.38 -12.54 20.32
CA PHE A 7 22.98 -13.57 21.16
C PHE A 7 23.01 -14.87 20.33
N PRO A 8 24.19 -15.42 20.01
CA PRO A 8 24.29 -16.63 19.21
C PRO A 8 23.80 -17.80 20.07
N GLY A 9 22.59 -18.28 19.82
CA GLY A 9 22.13 -19.53 20.43
C GLY A 9 20.64 -19.86 20.32
N LEU A 10 19.72 -18.90 20.47
CA LEU A 10 18.31 -19.24 20.74
C LEU A 10 17.27 -18.71 19.74
N GLY A 11 17.69 -17.82 18.82
CA GLY A 11 16.79 -17.10 17.92
C GLY A 11 15.72 -16.27 18.68
N PRO A 12 14.80 -15.62 17.96
CA PRO A 12 13.72 -14.87 18.60
C PRO A 12 12.94 -15.72 19.59
N THR A 13 12.62 -15.13 20.75
CA THR A 13 11.85 -15.77 21.82
C THR A 13 10.41 -15.26 21.85
N ARG A 14 9.54 -15.92 22.63
CA ARG A 14 8.15 -15.47 22.83
C ARG A 14 8.09 -14.03 23.37
N ALA A 15 8.99 -13.68 24.28
CA ALA A 15 9.00 -12.37 24.93
C ALA A 15 9.19 -11.20 23.95
N GLU A 16 9.80 -11.46 22.79
CA GLU A 16 9.96 -10.46 21.72
C GLU A 16 8.66 -10.13 21.00
N PHE A 17 7.63 -10.97 21.12
CA PHE A 17 6.30 -10.75 20.53
C PHE A 17 5.24 -10.44 21.58
N ASP A 18 5.33 -11.08 22.74
CA ASP A 18 4.36 -10.99 23.84
C ASP A 18 4.72 -9.83 24.78
N ASN A 19 4.70 -8.61 24.24
CA ASN A 19 4.94 -7.39 24.99
C ASN A 19 4.14 -6.22 24.41
N ASN A 20 3.82 -5.25 25.26
CA ASN A 20 2.96 -4.12 24.91
C ASN A 20 3.50 -3.26 23.76
N THR A 21 4.82 -3.23 23.54
CA THR A 21 5.40 -2.43 22.44
C THR A 21 5.12 -3.03 21.06
N ILE A 22 4.92 -4.34 20.98
CA ILE A 22 4.51 -5.03 19.76
C ILE A 22 3.00 -5.11 19.68
N LEU A 23 2.33 -5.58 20.73
CA LEU A 23 0.88 -5.81 20.73
C LEU A 23 0.08 -4.54 20.46
N ASN A 24 0.60 -3.37 20.87
CA ASN A 24 -0.03 -2.07 20.64
C ASN A 24 0.69 -1.23 19.57
N ALA A 25 1.59 -1.83 18.77
CA ALA A 25 2.31 -1.09 17.73
C ALA A 25 1.30 -0.50 16.73
N PRO A 26 1.29 0.83 16.51
CA PRO A 26 0.36 1.45 15.57
C PRO A 26 0.80 1.20 14.13
N ASN A 27 -0.17 1.11 13.22
CA ASN A 27 0.05 1.21 11.77
C ASN A 27 -1.19 1.88 11.15
N PRO A 28 -1.07 3.08 10.56
CA PRO A 28 0.16 3.86 10.43
C PRO A 28 0.67 4.39 11.76
N ASP A 29 1.99 4.57 11.87
CA ASP A 29 2.57 5.40 12.92
C ASP A 29 2.24 6.88 12.65
N PRO A 30 1.79 7.67 13.65
CA PRO A 30 1.36 9.06 13.45
C PRO A 30 2.44 9.98 12.84
N LEU A 31 3.72 9.67 13.04
CA LEU A 31 4.85 10.48 12.56
C LEU A 31 5.61 9.78 11.43
N LEU A 32 5.66 8.45 11.46
CA LEU A 32 6.55 7.64 10.63
C LEU A 32 5.81 6.90 9.51
N GLY A 33 4.48 6.92 9.53
CA GLY A 33 3.62 6.41 8.46
C GLY A 33 3.46 4.89 8.46
N TYR A 34 3.08 4.37 7.29
CA TYR A 34 2.75 2.96 7.09
C TYR A 34 4.00 2.10 6.96
N ALA A 35 4.10 1.03 7.77
CA ALA A 35 5.12 0.00 7.60
C ALA A 35 4.63 -1.17 6.72
N TYR A 36 3.31 -1.36 6.66
CA TYR A 36 2.61 -2.35 5.84
C TYR A 36 1.20 -1.84 5.50
N GLY A 37 0.50 -2.54 4.61
CA GLY A 37 -0.82 -2.15 4.10
C GLY A 37 -2.04 -2.55 4.93
N PRO A 38 -3.23 -2.13 4.50
CA PRO A 38 -3.52 -1.40 3.26
C PRO A 38 -3.04 0.06 3.29
N ILE A 39 -2.24 0.46 2.30
CA ILE A 39 -1.78 1.84 2.13
C ILE A 39 -2.69 2.54 1.13
N PRO A 40 -3.44 3.59 1.51
CA PRO A 40 -4.38 4.23 0.62
C PRO A 40 -3.69 4.94 -0.54
N ASN A 41 -4.30 4.86 -1.73
CA ASN A 41 -3.93 5.68 -2.88
C ASN A 41 -4.93 6.83 -3.02
N ASN A 42 -4.63 7.97 -2.41
CA ASN A 42 -5.50 9.15 -2.47
C ASN A 42 -5.50 9.84 -3.85
N ASN A 43 -4.61 9.43 -4.77
CA ASN A 43 -4.41 10.06 -6.07
C ASN A 43 -4.42 9.01 -7.20
N PRO A 44 -5.49 8.20 -7.34
CA PRO A 44 -5.54 7.16 -8.35
C PRO A 44 -5.46 7.76 -9.77
N GLY A 45 -4.58 7.21 -10.60
CA GLY A 45 -4.38 7.64 -11.99
C GLY A 45 -3.60 8.95 -12.17
N TRP A 46 -3.31 9.68 -11.10
CA TRP A 46 -2.56 10.94 -11.19
C TRP A 46 -1.11 10.70 -11.67
N LYS A 47 -0.58 11.63 -12.47
CA LYS A 47 0.81 11.66 -12.95
C LYS A 47 1.32 13.12 -12.99
N PRO A 48 2.63 13.36 -12.76
CA PRO A 48 3.20 14.69 -12.87
C PRO A 48 3.27 15.17 -14.33
N THR A 49 3.25 16.49 -14.55
CA THR A 49 3.26 17.09 -15.90
C THR A 49 4.48 16.67 -16.72
N ALA A 50 5.65 16.53 -16.11
CA ALA A 50 6.85 16.07 -16.81
C ALA A 50 6.67 14.67 -17.44
N TYR A 51 5.93 13.79 -16.78
CA TYR A 51 5.60 12.47 -17.31
C TYR A 51 4.64 12.59 -18.50
N THR A 52 3.54 13.32 -18.36
CA THR A 52 2.54 13.45 -19.45
C THR A 52 3.14 14.11 -20.69
N THR A 53 3.97 15.15 -20.52
CA THR A 53 4.72 15.79 -21.61
C THR A 53 5.69 14.82 -22.27
N ALA A 54 6.42 14.01 -21.50
CA ALA A 54 7.36 13.03 -22.06
C ALA A 54 6.64 11.95 -22.87
N ILE A 55 5.50 11.45 -22.39
CA ILE A 55 4.67 10.48 -23.11
C ILE A 55 4.13 11.09 -24.41
N ALA A 56 3.61 12.32 -24.36
CA ALA A 56 3.12 13.03 -25.56
C ALA A 56 4.24 13.24 -26.60
N ALA A 57 5.48 13.44 -26.15
CA ALA A 57 6.66 13.53 -27.01
C ALA A 57 7.19 12.15 -27.50
N GLY A 58 6.49 11.05 -27.22
CA GLY A 58 6.85 9.70 -27.66
C GLY A 58 7.81 8.95 -26.75
N ASN A 59 8.21 9.51 -25.60
CA ASN A 59 9.06 8.82 -24.63
C ASN A 59 8.24 7.94 -23.69
N LEU A 60 7.82 6.77 -24.19
CA LEU A 60 6.99 5.81 -23.46
C LEU A 60 7.64 5.16 -22.22
N ARG A 61 8.93 5.41 -21.97
CA ARG A 61 9.72 4.80 -20.87
C ARG A 61 10.22 5.82 -19.85
N TYR A 62 9.55 6.95 -19.74
CA TYR A 62 9.94 7.99 -18.79
C TYR A 62 9.86 7.49 -17.33
N ASP A 63 10.97 7.55 -16.60
CA ASP A 63 11.05 7.22 -15.17
C ASP A 63 10.74 8.46 -14.33
N ILE A 64 9.67 8.41 -13.53
CA ILE A 64 9.22 9.54 -12.71
C ILE A 64 10.22 9.78 -11.57
N LYS A 65 10.76 11.01 -11.54
CA LYS A 65 11.69 11.47 -10.53
C LYS A 65 10.94 12.12 -9.37
N ALA A 66 11.58 12.13 -8.20
CA ALA A 66 11.03 12.85 -7.05
C ALA A 66 10.86 14.36 -7.31
N ALA A 67 11.72 14.94 -8.15
CA ALA A 67 11.64 16.35 -8.54
C ALA A 67 10.40 16.64 -9.39
N ASP A 68 9.96 15.71 -10.23
CA ASP A 68 8.78 15.90 -11.08
C ASP A 68 7.50 16.02 -10.22
N ILE A 69 7.41 15.18 -9.18
CA ILE A 69 6.32 15.23 -8.19
C ILE A 69 6.40 16.51 -7.35
N ALA A 70 7.60 17.02 -7.05
CA ALA A 70 7.74 18.28 -6.32
C ALA A 70 7.35 19.50 -7.17
N ALA A 71 7.65 19.47 -8.46
CA ALA A 71 7.32 20.53 -9.41
C ALA A 71 5.82 20.56 -9.75
N THR A 72 5.16 19.40 -9.73
CA THR A 72 3.71 19.29 -9.88
C THR A 72 3.20 18.37 -8.76
N PRO A 73 2.83 18.93 -7.60
CA PRO A 73 2.30 18.14 -6.50
C PRO A 73 0.96 17.45 -6.83
N PRO A 74 0.67 16.29 -6.24
CA PRO A 74 -0.63 15.65 -6.39
C PRO A 74 -1.75 16.47 -5.73
N PRO A 75 -3.00 16.38 -6.23
CA PRO A 75 -4.12 17.17 -5.73
C PRO A 75 -4.53 16.82 -4.29
N ASN A 76 -4.45 15.54 -3.91
CA ASN A 76 -4.76 15.09 -2.56
C ASN A 76 -3.48 14.78 -1.77
N PRO A 77 -3.47 14.98 -0.44
CA PRO A 77 -2.31 14.65 0.39
C PRO A 77 -1.89 13.18 0.24
N ALA A 78 -0.62 12.99 -0.12
CA ALA A 78 0.00 11.68 -0.14
C ALA A 78 0.27 11.17 1.28
N VAL A 79 0.29 9.86 1.50
CA VAL A 79 0.57 9.29 2.82
C VAL A 79 2.06 9.05 3.04
N VAL A 80 2.48 8.96 4.30
CA VAL A 80 3.87 8.65 4.63
C VAL A 80 4.08 7.14 4.60
N LEU A 81 5.10 6.70 3.86
CA LEU A 81 5.59 5.32 3.88
C LEU A 81 6.80 5.25 4.82
N ASN A 82 6.74 4.40 5.84
CA ASN A 82 7.87 4.13 6.71
C ASN A 82 9.01 3.51 5.87
N LYS A 83 10.24 3.99 6.05
CA LYS A 83 11.42 3.46 5.35
C LYS A 83 11.76 2.03 5.79
N GLU A 84 11.35 1.63 6.99
CA GLU A 84 11.36 0.26 7.50
C GLU A 84 10.01 -0.40 7.21
N ASN A 85 9.84 -0.85 5.97
CA ASN A 85 8.62 -1.52 5.49
C ASN A 85 8.91 -2.97 5.04
N THR A 86 7.85 -3.70 4.70
CA THR A 86 7.87 -5.12 4.33
C THR A 86 8.64 -5.43 3.05
N GLY A 87 8.94 -4.44 2.21
CA GLY A 87 9.44 -4.64 0.84
C GLY A 87 8.35 -5.11 -0.14
N VAL A 88 7.09 -5.16 0.29
CA VAL A 88 5.93 -5.44 -0.55
C VAL A 88 5.24 -4.13 -0.91
N CYS A 89 4.79 -3.99 -2.15
CA CYS A 89 3.99 -2.84 -2.54
C CYS A 89 2.56 -2.99 -2.02
N ASP A 90 2.31 -2.38 -0.88
CA ASP A 90 1.05 -2.44 -0.15
C ASP A 90 0.05 -1.33 -0.54
N ILE A 91 0.26 -0.67 -1.68
CA ILE A 91 -0.65 0.36 -2.19
C ILE A 91 -1.96 -0.27 -2.65
N VAL A 92 -3.08 0.26 -2.19
CA VAL A 92 -4.44 -0.13 -2.63
C VAL A 92 -4.62 0.28 -4.10
N ILE A 93 -4.95 -0.69 -4.94
CA ILE A 93 -5.19 -0.52 -6.38
C ILE A 93 -6.67 -0.63 -6.75
N SER A 94 -7.43 -1.42 -5.98
CA SER A 94 -8.88 -1.57 -6.14
C SER A 94 -9.51 -1.53 -4.74
N PRO A 95 -10.17 -0.41 -4.38
CA PRO A 95 -10.83 -0.27 -3.09
C PRO A 95 -11.91 -1.35 -2.87
N PRO A 96 -12.14 -1.78 -1.62
CA PRO A 96 -11.57 -1.22 -0.40
C PRO A 96 -10.23 -1.84 0.03
N SER A 97 -9.82 -2.99 -0.53
CA SER A 97 -8.77 -3.80 0.12
C SER A 97 -7.77 -4.48 -0.80
N GLN A 98 -7.95 -4.47 -2.13
CA GLN A 98 -6.98 -5.13 -3.01
C GLN A 98 -5.74 -4.25 -3.19
N MET A 99 -4.59 -4.77 -2.78
CA MET A 99 -3.29 -4.12 -2.89
C MET A 99 -2.48 -4.67 -4.06
N CYS A 100 -1.45 -3.93 -4.49
CA CYS A 100 -0.54 -4.34 -5.57
C CYS A 100 0.13 -5.69 -5.29
N GLY A 101 0.92 -5.80 -4.22
CA GLY A 101 1.59 -7.03 -3.78
C GLY A 101 2.88 -7.38 -4.52
N LEU A 102 3.39 -6.52 -5.42
CA LEU A 102 4.72 -6.72 -6.00
C LEU A 102 5.82 -6.65 -4.93
N VAL A 103 6.82 -7.52 -5.07
CA VAL A 103 7.87 -7.74 -4.07
C VAL A 103 9.19 -7.12 -4.54
N PHE A 104 9.87 -6.42 -3.63
CA PHE A 104 11.11 -5.72 -3.92
C PHE A 104 12.16 -6.00 -2.83
N PRO A 105 13.33 -6.56 -3.19
CA PRO A 105 14.39 -6.82 -2.21
C PRO A 105 15.05 -5.53 -1.71
N GLU A 106 14.92 -4.44 -2.47
CA GLU A 106 15.56 -3.16 -2.19
C GLU A 106 14.56 -2.02 -2.08
N GLY A 107 14.66 -1.24 -1.01
CA GLY A 107 13.81 -0.06 -0.80
C GLY A 107 13.83 0.96 -1.95
N PRO A 108 14.98 1.29 -2.58
CA PRO A 108 15.01 2.13 -3.77
C PRO A 108 14.13 1.62 -4.93
N ALA A 109 14.09 0.30 -5.16
CA ALA A 109 13.28 -0.31 -6.21
C ALA A 109 11.79 -0.20 -5.91
N LEU A 110 11.37 -0.51 -4.67
CA LEU A 110 10.00 -0.30 -4.20
C LEU A 110 9.56 1.15 -4.39
N ARG A 111 10.39 2.11 -3.96
CA ARG A 111 10.06 3.54 -4.09
C ARG A 111 9.94 3.97 -5.54
N ARG A 112 10.80 3.47 -6.43
CA ARG A 112 10.71 3.75 -7.87
C ARG A 112 9.40 3.19 -8.44
N HIS A 113 9.07 1.94 -8.11
CA HIS A 113 7.81 1.33 -8.51
C HIS A 113 6.60 2.14 -8.03
N ILE A 114 6.55 2.53 -6.74
CA ILE A 114 5.45 3.35 -6.23
C ILE A 114 5.38 4.70 -6.96
N ARG A 115 6.51 5.37 -7.22
CA ARG A 115 6.50 6.63 -7.98
C ARG A 115 5.97 6.45 -9.41
N ASN A 116 6.30 5.36 -10.08
CA ASN A 116 5.94 5.13 -11.48
C ASN A 116 4.51 4.61 -11.65
N GLU A 117 4.10 3.65 -10.82
CA GLU A 117 2.79 3.01 -10.94
C GLU A 117 1.73 3.76 -10.13
N TYR A 118 2.06 4.18 -8.90
CA TYR A 118 1.15 4.79 -7.94
C TYR A 118 1.58 6.20 -7.56
N SER A 119 1.84 7.01 -8.58
CA SER A 119 2.34 8.37 -8.43
C SER A 119 1.41 9.17 -7.51
N GLY A 120 2.00 9.87 -6.53
CA GLY A 120 1.23 10.66 -5.58
C GLY A 120 0.55 9.86 -4.45
N ALA A 121 0.66 8.53 -4.43
CA ALA A 121 0.14 7.74 -3.30
C ALA A 121 0.94 7.99 -2.01
N VAL A 122 2.27 8.05 -2.12
CA VAL A 122 3.17 8.25 -0.98
C VAL A 122 4.04 9.49 -1.12
N VAL A 123 4.32 10.13 0.01
CA VAL A 123 5.34 11.19 0.09
C VAL A 123 6.70 10.59 -0.25
N ASN A 124 7.46 11.27 -1.11
CA ASN A 124 8.82 10.85 -1.46
C ASN A 124 9.71 10.79 -0.21
N PRO A 125 10.19 9.60 0.20
CA PRO A 125 11.02 9.50 1.38
C PRO A 125 12.33 10.28 1.21
N SER A 126 12.76 10.96 2.26
CA SER A 126 14.03 11.69 2.26
C SER A 126 15.22 10.74 2.04
N ARG A 127 16.29 11.25 1.41
CA ARG A 127 17.54 10.50 1.21
C ARG A 127 18.31 10.24 2.50
N ARG A 128 17.90 10.85 3.62
CA ARG A 128 18.49 10.62 4.95
C ARG A 128 18.40 9.13 5.29
N ALA A 129 19.44 8.62 5.94
CA ALA A 129 19.43 7.30 6.55
C ALA A 129 18.23 7.13 7.50
N LYS A 130 17.79 5.89 7.68
CA LYS A 130 16.74 5.55 8.65
C LYS A 130 17.21 5.92 10.05
N THR A 131 16.36 6.59 10.80
CA THR A 131 16.56 6.88 12.21
C THR A 131 16.19 5.66 13.06
N GLN A 132 16.71 5.59 14.28
CA GLN A 132 16.37 4.49 15.19
C GLN A 132 14.86 4.41 15.50
N PRO A 133 14.12 5.52 15.70
CA PRO A 133 12.67 5.48 15.84
C PRO A 133 11.94 4.90 14.62
N GLU A 134 12.35 5.26 13.39
CA GLU A 134 11.80 4.68 12.15
C GLU A 134 11.94 3.15 12.13
N ILE A 135 13.14 2.66 12.48
CA ILE A 135 13.45 1.24 12.52
C ILE A 135 12.60 0.52 13.57
N ILE A 136 12.55 1.05 14.80
CA ILE A 136 11.81 0.42 15.90
C ILE A 136 10.31 0.39 15.59
N ALA A 137 9.73 1.52 15.18
CA ALA A 137 8.30 1.61 14.87
C ALA A 137 7.91 0.66 13.73
N GLY A 138 8.68 0.65 12.63
CA GLY A 138 8.42 -0.22 11.49
C GLY A 138 8.54 -1.70 11.83
N GLN A 139 9.60 -2.09 12.55
CA GLN A 139 9.77 -3.48 12.97
C GLN A 139 8.68 -3.94 13.95
N ASN A 140 8.29 -3.09 14.90
CA ASN A 140 7.24 -3.43 15.86
C ASN A 140 5.89 -3.61 15.17
N ALA A 141 5.54 -2.70 14.25
CA ALA A 141 4.34 -2.80 13.44
C ALA A 141 4.34 -4.08 12.59
N ILE A 142 5.45 -4.42 11.93
CA ILE A 142 5.56 -5.64 11.11
C ILE A 142 5.49 -6.90 11.98
N ARG A 143 6.15 -6.95 13.14
CA ARG A 143 6.05 -8.10 14.07
C ARG A 143 4.61 -8.33 14.50
N ARG A 144 3.88 -7.26 14.83
CA ARG A 144 2.46 -7.31 15.17
C ARG A 144 1.63 -7.88 14.01
N TRP A 145 1.81 -7.34 12.80
CA TRP A 145 1.10 -7.81 11.61
C TRP A 145 1.35 -9.30 11.30
N VAL A 146 2.59 -9.74 11.51
CA VAL A 146 2.97 -11.15 11.35
C VAL A 146 2.36 -12.02 12.45
N LEU A 147 2.31 -11.54 13.69
CA LEU A 147 1.70 -12.23 14.83
C LEU A 147 0.19 -12.41 14.65
N GLU A 148 -0.50 -11.37 14.17
CA GLU A 148 -1.94 -11.37 13.90
C GLU A 148 -2.32 -12.13 12.62
N GLY A 149 -1.34 -12.59 11.83
CA GLY A 149 -1.58 -13.31 10.58
C GLY A 149 -2.00 -12.42 9.40
N GLY A 150 -2.07 -11.10 9.58
CA GLY A 150 -2.61 -10.16 8.60
C GLY A 150 -1.94 -10.20 7.23
N TRP A 151 -0.66 -10.60 7.14
CA TRP A 151 0.04 -10.76 5.86
C TRP A 151 -0.46 -11.94 5.02
N ARG A 152 -1.03 -12.98 5.65
CA ARG A 152 -1.65 -14.11 4.95
C ARG A 152 -3.05 -13.77 4.47
N ASP A 153 -3.78 -13.00 5.27
CA ASP A 153 -5.19 -12.68 5.03
C ASP A 153 -5.37 -11.46 4.11
N ALA A 154 -4.29 -10.71 3.86
CA ALA A 154 -4.28 -9.57 2.97
C ALA A 154 -4.64 -9.92 1.51
N SER A 155 -5.47 -9.06 0.91
CA SER A 155 -5.86 -9.16 -0.49
C SER A 155 -4.82 -8.48 -1.38
N TYR A 156 -4.14 -9.28 -2.20
CA TYR A 156 -3.12 -8.81 -3.15
C TYR A 156 -3.47 -9.26 -4.56
N LEU A 157 -3.28 -8.37 -5.54
CA LEU A 157 -3.31 -8.69 -6.95
C LEU A 157 -2.14 -9.63 -7.30
N HIS A 158 -0.93 -9.27 -6.89
CA HIS A 158 0.26 -10.10 -7.01
C HIS A 158 0.56 -10.73 -5.65
N LYS A 159 0.29 -12.03 -5.48
CA LYS A 159 0.47 -12.70 -4.17
C LYS A 159 1.95 -12.66 -3.76
N PRO A 160 2.33 -11.94 -2.67
CA PRO A 160 3.73 -11.74 -2.31
C PRO A 160 4.32 -12.93 -1.53
N GLY A 161 3.51 -13.90 -1.12
CA GLY A 161 3.92 -14.93 -0.18
C GLY A 161 4.42 -14.30 1.11
N ARG A 162 5.70 -14.50 1.44
CA ARG A 162 6.36 -13.93 2.64
C ARG A 162 7.14 -12.64 2.34
N GLY A 163 6.92 -12.01 1.18
CA GLY A 163 7.68 -10.86 0.72
C GLY A 163 9.06 -11.24 0.20
N PRO A 164 10.05 -10.32 0.23
CA PRO A 164 11.38 -10.58 -0.30
C PRO A 164 12.10 -11.70 0.44
N ASP A 165 13.02 -12.38 -0.24
CA ASP A 165 13.91 -13.35 0.40
C ASP A 165 14.70 -12.70 1.53
N ASN A 166 14.77 -13.38 2.67
CA ASN A 166 15.32 -12.85 3.93
C ASN A 166 14.64 -11.55 4.43
N GLY A 167 13.45 -11.23 3.92
CA GLY A 167 12.64 -10.12 4.36
C GLY A 167 12.07 -10.32 5.77
N MET A 168 11.62 -9.21 6.37
CA MET A 168 11.15 -9.20 7.76
C MET A 168 9.94 -10.12 7.99
N VAL A 169 8.98 -10.13 7.06
CA VAL A 169 7.78 -10.98 7.16
C VAL A 169 8.18 -12.45 7.23
N GLY A 170 9.00 -12.92 6.29
CA GLY A 170 9.51 -14.28 6.28
C GLY A 170 10.34 -14.64 7.52
N HIS A 171 11.19 -13.73 7.99
CA HIS A 171 12.00 -13.90 9.19
C HIS A 171 11.13 -14.10 10.44
N TRP A 172 10.18 -13.18 10.69
CA TRP A 172 9.33 -13.23 11.88
C TRP A 172 8.32 -14.38 11.82
N ALA A 173 7.76 -14.70 10.65
CA ALA A 173 6.85 -15.83 10.48
C ALA A 173 7.55 -17.16 10.82
N SER A 174 8.78 -17.35 10.31
CA SER A 174 9.59 -18.54 10.60
C SER A 174 9.95 -18.64 12.08
N ALA A 175 10.21 -17.48 12.73
CA ALA A 175 10.47 -17.42 14.16
C ALA A 175 9.25 -17.87 14.99
N LEU A 176 8.05 -17.36 14.68
CA LEU A 176 6.81 -17.76 15.33
C LEU A 176 6.50 -19.25 15.13
N GLU A 177 6.71 -19.80 13.94
CA GLU A 177 6.55 -21.23 13.65
C GLU A 177 7.51 -22.10 14.49
N ARG A 178 8.74 -21.65 14.71
CA ARG A 178 9.70 -22.33 15.59
C ARG A 178 9.30 -22.22 17.06
N ILE A 179 8.78 -21.07 17.51
CA ILE A 179 8.26 -20.91 18.88
C ILE A 179 7.06 -21.83 19.11
N ALA A 180 6.13 -21.91 18.15
CA ALA A 180 4.98 -22.80 18.21
C ALA A 180 5.39 -24.28 18.32
N ARG A 181 6.34 -24.73 17.49
CA ARG A 181 6.86 -26.11 17.52
C ARG A 181 7.54 -26.49 18.85
N ARG A 182 8.26 -25.56 19.48
CA ARG A 182 8.92 -25.78 20.78
C ARG A 182 7.95 -26.09 21.93
N ARG A 183 6.65 -25.80 21.79
CA ARG A 183 5.64 -26.09 22.83
C ARG A 183 5.10 -27.52 22.82
N GLY A 184 5.39 -28.33 21.80
CA GLY A 184 4.68 -29.60 21.59
C GLY A 184 3.18 -29.41 21.30
N PRO A 185 2.44 -30.48 20.94
CA PRO A 185 0.97 -30.42 20.88
C PRO A 185 0.44 -30.11 22.28
N SER A 186 -0.47 -29.14 22.37
CA SER A 186 -1.06 -28.61 23.60
C SER A 186 -1.48 -29.70 24.59
N VAL A 187 -1.02 -29.58 25.84
CA VAL A 187 -1.64 -30.24 27.00
C VAL A 187 -3.10 -29.76 27.08
N PRO A 188 -4.10 -30.66 27.19
CA PRO A 188 -5.49 -30.28 27.29
C PRO A 188 -5.71 -29.58 28.63
N GLY A 189 -6.07 -28.29 28.59
CA GLY A 189 -6.45 -27.56 29.81
C GLY A 189 -6.19 -26.05 29.81
N ASN A 190 -5.44 -25.50 28.85
CA ASN A 190 -5.35 -24.03 28.74
C ASN A 190 -5.24 -23.59 27.27
N PRO A 191 -6.37 -23.56 26.54
CA PRO A 191 -6.40 -22.90 25.24
C PRO A 191 -6.19 -21.40 25.48
N ILE A 192 -5.01 -20.89 25.14
CA ILE A 192 -4.96 -19.48 24.75
C ILE A 192 -5.81 -19.41 23.48
N PRO A 193 -6.91 -18.65 23.44
CA PRO A 193 -7.61 -18.45 22.20
C PRO A 193 -6.65 -17.77 21.22
N PHE A 194 -6.19 -18.54 20.23
CA PHE A 194 -5.69 -17.99 18.98
C PHE A 194 -6.91 -17.39 18.25
N VAL A 195 -7.39 -16.24 18.71
CA VAL A 195 -8.32 -15.40 17.95
C VAL A 195 -7.52 -14.85 16.77
N GLY A 196 -7.56 -15.55 15.64
CA GLY A 196 -6.87 -15.12 14.41
C GLY A 196 -6.68 -16.18 13.34
N PHE A 197 -6.65 -17.48 13.69
CA PHE A 197 -6.62 -18.54 12.66
C PHE A 197 -8.04 -19.06 12.38
N SER A 198 -8.83 -18.30 11.63
CA SER A 198 -9.98 -18.90 10.93
C SER A 198 -9.51 -19.43 9.58
N ALA A 199 -9.31 -20.74 9.52
CA ALA A 199 -9.30 -21.47 8.27
C ALA A 199 -10.73 -21.45 7.71
N ALA A 200 -11.02 -20.59 6.74
CA ALA A 200 -12.22 -20.71 5.93
C ALA A 200 -12.01 -21.87 4.93
N ALA A 201 -12.18 -23.10 5.43
CA ALA A 201 -12.37 -24.26 4.58
C ALA A 201 -13.81 -24.23 4.04
N ALA A 202 -13.91 -24.36 2.72
CA ALA A 202 -15.15 -24.53 2.01
C ALA A 202 -15.88 -25.81 2.47
N THR A 203 -17.12 -25.66 2.91
CA THR A 203 -18.14 -26.71 2.81
C THR A 203 -19.46 -26.03 2.48
N GLY A 204 -19.99 -26.40 1.31
CA GLY A 204 -21.31 -25.99 0.87
C GLY A 204 -22.44 -26.77 1.55
N GLY A 205 -23.64 -26.40 1.16
CA GLY A 205 -24.92 -26.93 1.63
C GLY A 205 -25.60 -25.90 2.52
N GLY A 206 -26.77 -25.35 2.21
CA GLY A 206 -27.79 -25.71 1.24
C GLY A 206 -29.11 -25.19 1.81
N GLY A 207 -29.86 -24.45 1.01
CA GLY A 207 -31.31 -24.19 1.14
C GLY A 207 -31.83 -23.60 2.47
N ASN A 208 -32.42 -22.41 2.40
CA ASN A 208 -33.89 -22.39 2.40
C ASN A 208 -34.44 -21.09 1.80
N ARG A 209 -35.44 -21.28 0.94
CA ARG A 209 -36.35 -20.24 0.45
C ARG A 209 -37.41 -20.02 1.52
N ASP A 210 -37.76 -18.78 1.80
CA ASP A 210 -39.15 -18.34 2.03
C ASP A 210 -39.19 -16.80 1.96
N SER A 211 -39.84 -16.22 0.96
CA SER A 211 -41.29 -15.94 0.86
C SER A 211 -41.67 -14.76 1.75
N GLY A 212 -41.93 -13.60 1.14
CA GLY A 212 -42.35 -12.39 1.85
C GLY A 212 -42.49 -11.17 0.94
N ASP A 213 -43.48 -11.22 0.06
CA ASP A 213 -43.93 -10.16 -0.83
C ASP A 213 -44.38 -8.87 -0.12
N SER A 214 -44.40 -7.79 -0.93
CA SER A 214 -45.30 -6.62 -0.91
C SER A 214 -44.71 -5.32 -0.36
N ASN A 215 -45.01 -4.13 -0.88
CA ASN A 215 -45.52 -3.61 -2.16
C ASN A 215 -45.52 -2.07 -2.00
N SER A 216 -45.38 -1.35 -3.12
CA SER A 216 -46.03 -0.07 -3.47
C SER A 216 -45.66 1.27 -2.80
N GLY A 217 -45.44 2.27 -3.67
CA GLY A 217 -45.57 3.72 -3.43
C GLY A 217 -44.56 4.56 -4.24
N HIS A 218 -44.70 4.74 -5.57
CA HIS A 218 -45.47 5.79 -6.29
C HIS A 218 -45.14 7.25 -5.95
N GLY A 219 -44.78 8.02 -7.00
CA GLY A 219 -44.60 9.49 -7.05
C GLY A 219 -43.26 9.84 -7.72
N ALA A 220 -43.14 9.96 -9.04
CA ALA A 220 -43.54 11.10 -9.89
C ALA A 220 -43.14 12.45 -9.27
N ASP A 221 -42.20 13.20 -9.86
CA ASP A 221 -42.54 14.25 -10.82
C ASP A 221 -41.28 14.95 -11.38
N SER A 222 -41.50 15.53 -12.54
CA SER A 222 -40.72 16.29 -13.50
C SER A 222 -40.05 17.59 -13.00
N GLY A 223 -39.09 18.06 -13.80
CA GLY A 223 -38.45 19.36 -13.60
C GLY A 223 -37.37 19.66 -14.65
N ASP A 224 -37.79 19.81 -15.89
CA ASP A 224 -37.03 20.44 -16.99
C ASP A 224 -36.57 21.85 -16.60
N SER A 225 -35.38 22.28 -17.07
CA SER A 225 -35.10 23.68 -17.42
C SER A 225 -33.81 23.78 -18.24
N ASP A 226 -34.05 24.15 -19.49
CA ASP A 226 -33.18 24.63 -20.57
C ASP A 226 -32.11 25.66 -20.20
N GLY A 227 -31.10 25.79 -21.08
CA GLY A 227 -30.71 27.13 -21.55
C GLY A 227 -29.23 27.43 -21.78
N GLY A 228 -28.86 27.55 -23.07
CA GLY A 228 -27.79 28.42 -23.61
C GLY A 228 -26.40 27.79 -23.63
N ASP A 229 -25.87 27.26 -24.73
CA ASP A 229 -25.77 27.71 -26.13
C ASP A 229 -24.89 28.96 -26.37
N SER A 230 -24.07 28.78 -27.39
CA SER A 230 -22.87 29.45 -27.89
C SER A 230 -22.77 30.98 -27.80
N GLY A 231 -21.61 31.44 -27.30
CA GLY A 231 -20.93 32.64 -27.82
C GLY A 231 -19.60 32.19 -28.43
N ASP A 232 -19.30 32.38 -29.71
CA ASP A 232 -19.19 33.61 -30.52
C ASP A 232 -17.71 33.95 -30.76
N SER A 233 -17.33 33.71 -32.01
CA SER A 233 -16.38 34.40 -32.91
C SER A 233 -15.08 35.01 -32.39
N GLY A 234 -14.00 34.65 -33.09
CA GLY A 234 -12.72 35.34 -33.04
C GLY A 234 -11.77 34.85 -34.13
N ASP A 235 -12.15 35.10 -35.39
CA ASP A 235 -11.24 35.10 -36.55
C ASP A 235 -10.15 36.17 -36.38
N GLY A 236 -8.96 35.90 -36.94
CA GLY A 236 -7.84 36.84 -37.06
C GLY A 236 -6.52 36.08 -37.20
N ASP A 237 -6.16 35.68 -38.42
CA ASP A 237 -5.33 36.44 -39.38
C ASP A 237 -3.82 36.29 -39.14
N ASP A 238 -3.22 35.50 -40.01
CA ASP A 238 -2.03 35.78 -40.82
C ASP A 238 -0.94 36.70 -40.25
N GLY A 239 0.24 36.11 -40.00
CA GLY A 239 1.48 36.83 -39.69
C GLY A 239 2.71 36.07 -40.17
N ASP A 240 3.19 36.46 -41.35
CA ASP A 240 4.41 36.09 -42.06
C ASP A 240 5.62 35.64 -41.20
N SER A 241 6.18 34.48 -41.54
CA SER A 241 7.59 34.17 -41.28
C SER A 241 8.42 34.45 -42.52
N ASN A 242 8.83 35.71 -42.65
CA ASN A 242 9.82 36.14 -43.61
C ASN A 242 11.24 35.74 -43.17
N ARG A 243 12.05 35.54 -44.21
CA ARG A 243 13.44 35.12 -44.31
C ARG A 243 14.46 35.88 -43.44
N GLY A 244 15.48 35.13 -43.04
CA GLY A 244 16.86 35.58 -42.82
C GLY A 244 17.69 34.37 -42.39
N GLY A 245 18.67 33.83 -43.11
CA GLY A 245 19.45 34.38 -44.22
C GLY A 245 20.70 35.11 -43.71
N GLN A 246 21.79 34.34 -43.54
CA GLN A 246 23.20 34.77 -43.41
C GLN A 246 23.57 35.44 -42.06
N ALA A 247 24.73 35.18 -41.43
CA ALA A 247 26.04 34.75 -41.94
C ALA A 247 26.70 33.70 -41.03
#